data_AF-A0A970XNC9-F1
#
_entry.id   AF-A0A970XNC9-F1
#
_cell.length_a   1.000
_cell.length_b   1.000
_cell.length_c   1.000
_cell.angle_alpha   90.00
_cell.angle_beta   90.00
_cell.angle_gamma   90.00
#
_symmetry.space_group_name_H-M   'P 1'
#
loop_
_entity.id
_entity.type
_entity.pdbx_description
1 polymer ?
#
loop_
_entity_poly.entity_id
_entity_poly.type
_entity_poly.pdbx_seq_one_letter_code
_entity_poly.pdbx_strand_id
1 'polypeptide(L)'
;MCPDKRVRVIIVTDGDPTAQRAVQVAAQELKLYPLIISKLDAEQIKGPELSSYILQAPREPVVVMVDDHGEKGTGPGEEIICYLMSQTDKIEILGVVAVASQTRVKGVPIDCSITADGKLIEYLPVDKEGIPVSGEFNLKGDTVEILSRYPDVMVVGCGDPGKMAGFDSLERGATVTRRCLEYILQGGGKRD
;
A
#
# COMPACT_ATOMS: atom_id res chain seq x y z
N MET A 1 -12.26 17.82 26.20
CA MET A 1 -11.23 16.96 25.58
C MET A 1 -11.80 16.47 24.27
N CYS A 2 -11.29 16.95 23.14
CA CYS A 2 -11.56 16.29 21.87
C CYS A 2 -10.93 14.89 21.97
N PRO A 3 -11.56 13.81 21.48
CA PRO A 3 -10.86 12.54 21.37
C PRO A 3 -9.60 12.81 20.54
N ASP A 4 -8.42 12.42 21.05
CA ASP A 4 -7.17 12.53 20.29
C ASP A 4 -7.40 11.88 18.92
N LYS A 5 -7.46 12.72 17.89
CA LYS A 5 -7.82 12.28 16.55
C LYS A 5 -6.61 11.54 15.98
N ARG A 6 -6.75 10.23 15.78
CA ARG A 6 -5.72 9.41 15.12
C ARG A 6 -5.49 9.91 13.70
N VAL A 7 -4.23 9.95 13.28
CA VAL A 7 -3.86 10.26 11.89
C VAL A 7 -4.21 9.07 11.02
N ARG A 8 -5.05 9.30 10.02
CA ARG A 8 -5.44 8.25 9.06
C ARG A 8 -4.33 8.01 8.03
N VAL A 9 -3.98 6.75 7.81
CA VAL A 9 -2.86 6.34 6.95
C VAL A 9 -3.28 5.25 5.98
N ILE A 10 -2.78 5.33 4.75
CA ILE A 10 -2.80 4.24 3.76
C ILE A 10 -1.35 3.86 3.48
N ILE A 11 -1.06 2.56 3.51
CA ILE A 11 0.27 2.01 3.20
C ILE A 11 0.27 1.49 1.76
N VAL A 12 1.36 1.68 1.03
CA VAL A 12 1.60 1.08 -0.29
C VAL A 12 2.89 0.26 -0.21
N THR A 13 2.85 -1.03 -0.55
CA THR A 13 4.03 -1.92 -0.43
C THR A 13 4.90 -1.90 -1.68
N ASP A 14 5.62 -0.82 -1.92
CA ASP A 14 6.60 -0.69 -3.01
C ASP A 14 7.66 0.36 -2.63
N GLY A 15 8.79 0.37 -3.32
CA GLY A 15 9.94 1.23 -3.01
C GLY A 15 10.60 1.86 -4.24
N ASP A 16 10.14 1.58 -5.47
CA ASP A 16 10.81 2.11 -6.65
C ASP A 16 10.38 3.55 -7.03
N PRO A 17 11.25 4.35 -7.67
CA PRO A 17 10.95 5.75 -8.01
C PRO A 17 9.79 5.96 -8.99
N THR A 18 9.42 4.95 -9.77
CA THR A 18 8.27 4.95 -10.67
C THR A 18 6.99 4.83 -9.86
N ALA A 19 6.95 3.85 -8.94
CA ALA A 19 5.85 3.68 -8.01
C ALA A 19 5.64 4.92 -7.14
N GLN A 20 6.71 5.53 -6.63
CA GLN A 20 6.62 6.77 -5.85
C GLN A 20 5.95 7.91 -6.60
N ARG A 21 6.28 8.09 -7.88
CA ARG A 21 5.63 9.12 -8.72
C ARG A 21 4.17 8.80 -8.97
N ALA A 22 3.82 7.53 -9.19
CA ALA A 22 2.45 7.10 -9.40
C ALA A 22 1.59 7.33 -8.15
N VAL A 23 2.09 6.94 -6.98
CA VAL A 23 1.46 7.19 -5.67
C VAL A 23 1.30 8.69 -5.43
N GLN A 24 2.31 9.50 -5.75
CA GLN A 24 2.24 10.95 -5.59
C GLN A 24 1.13 11.57 -6.45
N VAL A 25 1.07 11.23 -7.74
CA VAL A 25 0.04 11.71 -8.67
C VAL A 25 -1.35 11.28 -8.20
N ALA A 26 -1.53 9.99 -7.91
CA ALA A 26 -2.79 9.43 -7.43
C ALA A 26 -3.26 10.07 -6.11
N ALA A 27 -2.36 10.26 -5.15
CA ALA A 27 -2.67 10.90 -3.88
C ALA A 27 -3.06 12.38 -4.05
N GLN A 28 -2.40 13.11 -4.95
CA GLN A 28 -2.72 14.51 -5.24
C GLN A 28 -4.12 14.66 -5.84
N GLU A 29 -4.47 13.83 -6.83
CA GLU A 29 -5.81 13.80 -7.44
C GLU A 29 -6.91 13.55 -6.40
N LEU A 30 -6.64 12.67 -5.43
CA LEU A 30 -7.57 12.33 -4.35
C LEU A 30 -7.48 13.27 -3.13
N LYS A 31 -6.69 14.35 -3.19
CA LYS A 31 -6.46 15.27 -2.08
C LYS A 31 -5.99 14.56 -0.80
N LEU A 32 -5.14 13.55 -0.94
CA LEU A 32 -4.40 12.87 0.13
C LEU A 32 -2.98 13.44 0.26
N TYR A 33 -2.32 13.23 1.39
CA TYR A 33 -0.94 13.68 1.61
C TYR A 33 0.05 12.56 1.28
N PRO A 34 0.75 12.60 0.13
CA PRO A 34 1.82 11.64 -0.12
C PRO A 34 3.04 12.01 0.72
N LEU A 35 3.42 11.13 1.65
CA LEU A 35 4.66 11.25 2.41
C LEU A 35 5.82 10.76 1.54
N ILE A 36 6.52 11.69 0.91
CA ILE A 36 7.66 11.39 0.04
C ILE A 36 8.94 11.31 0.86
N ILE A 37 9.58 10.16 0.79
CA ILE A 37 10.86 9.87 1.46
C ILE A 37 11.89 9.66 0.36
N SER A 38 13.06 10.31 0.51
CA SER A 38 14.14 10.13 -0.46
C SER A 38 14.70 8.71 -0.36
N LYS A 39 15.23 8.16 -1.45
CA LYS A 39 15.80 6.81 -1.44
C LYS A 39 16.92 6.63 -0.40
N LEU A 40 17.76 7.65 -0.21
CA LEU A 40 18.85 7.62 0.77
C LEU A 40 18.33 7.58 2.21
N ASP A 41 17.22 8.26 2.48
CA ASP A 41 16.58 8.25 3.79
C ASP A 41 15.81 6.94 4.02
N ALA A 42 15.19 6.38 2.97
CA ALA A 42 14.42 5.14 3.04
C ALA A 42 15.25 3.95 3.55
N GLU A 43 16.52 3.86 3.15
CA GLU A 43 17.45 2.81 3.59
C GLU A 43 17.76 2.86 5.11
N GLN A 44 17.50 4.00 5.77
CA GLN A 44 17.82 4.22 7.18
C GLN A 44 16.59 4.41 8.07
N ILE A 45 15.44 4.71 7.48
CA ILE A 45 14.19 4.96 8.20
C ILE A 45 13.68 3.67 8.83
N LYS A 46 13.25 3.77 10.09
CA LYS A 46 12.56 2.70 10.81
C LYS A 46 11.17 3.16 11.24
N GLY A 47 10.42 2.24 11.84
CA GLY A 47 9.06 2.48 12.30
C GLY A 47 8.87 3.77 13.12
N PRO A 48 9.68 4.03 14.17
CA PRO A 48 9.57 5.25 14.97
C PRO A 48 9.76 6.54 14.18
N GLU A 49 10.77 6.60 13.31
CA GLU A 49 11.06 7.75 12.46
C GLU A 49 9.92 8.00 11.47
N LEU A 50 9.45 6.94 10.80
CA LEU A 50 8.33 7.04 9.86
C LEU A 50 7.04 7.49 10.53
N SER A 51 6.73 6.92 11.71
CA SER A 51 5.60 7.33 12.54
C SER A 51 5.69 8.81 12.91
N SER A 52 6.88 9.29 13.28
CA SER A 52 7.10 10.71 13.58
C SER A 52 6.81 11.62 12.37
N TYR A 53 7.20 11.22 11.16
CA TYR A 53 6.90 11.97 9.94
C TYR A 53 5.40 11.95 9.59
N ILE A 54 4.73 10.80 9.75
CA ILE A 54 3.29 10.68 9.57
C ILE A 54 2.54 11.63 10.51
N LEU A 55 2.92 11.67 11.78
CA LEU A 55 2.27 12.52 12.79
C LEU A 55 2.51 14.02 12.57
N GLN A 56 3.57 14.38 11.85
CA GLN A 56 3.89 15.76 11.48
C GLN A 56 3.30 16.16 10.11
N ALA A 57 2.62 15.24 9.41
CA ALA A 57 2.03 15.54 8.12
C ALA A 57 1.02 16.70 8.23
N PRO A 58 1.04 17.68 7.31
CA PRO A 58 0.19 18.87 7.37
C PRO A 58 -1.30 18.57 7.12
N ARG A 59 -1.62 17.38 6.59
CA ARG A 59 -3.00 16.93 6.35
C ARG A 59 -3.07 15.40 6.24
N GLU A 60 -4.27 14.89 6.42
CA GLU A 60 -4.61 13.47 6.34
C GLU A 60 -5.77 13.23 5.35
N PRO A 61 -5.96 11.99 4.83
CA PRO A 61 -5.13 10.80 5.04
C PRO A 61 -3.72 10.91 4.46
N VAL A 62 -2.74 10.32 5.15
CA VAL A 62 -1.35 10.21 4.73
C VAL A 62 -1.18 8.93 3.92
N VAL A 63 -0.53 9.01 2.76
CA VAL A 63 -0.14 7.84 1.96
C VAL A 63 1.36 7.66 2.09
N VAL A 64 1.78 6.48 2.53
CA VAL A 64 3.19 6.16 2.77
C VAL A 64 3.58 4.89 2.03
N MET A 65 4.79 4.88 1.47
CA MET A 65 5.37 3.71 0.83
C MET A 65 6.32 3.00 1.77
N VAL A 66 6.26 1.67 1.76
CA VAL A 66 7.11 0.79 2.58
C VAL A 66 7.55 -0.38 1.71
N ASP A 67 8.84 -0.73 1.74
CA ASP A 67 9.43 -1.79 0.91
C ASP A 67 10.52 -2.55 1.70
N ASP A 68 10.70 -3.83 1.40
CA ASP A 68 11.80 -4.66 1.93
C ASP A 68 12.98 -4.80 0.96
N HIS A 69 12.93 -4.14 -0.21
CA HIS A 69 13.98 -4.20 -1.23
C HIS A 69 14.35 -5.63 -1.69
N GLY A 70 13.44 -6.60 -1.50
CA GLY A 70 13.65 -8.00 -1.86
C GLY A 70 14.40 -8.84 -0.83
N GLU A 71 14.53 -8.37 0.42
CA GLU A 71 14.97 -9.21 1.53
C GLU A 71 13.88 -10.24 1.90
N LYS A 72 14.27 -11.50 2.05
CA LYS A 72 13.36 -12.59 2.45
C LYS A 72 13.30 -12.72 3.96
N GLY A 73 12.09 -12.84 4.51
CA GLY A 73 11.84 -12.93 5.95
C GLY A 73 11.41 -11.58 6.53
N THR A 74 11.50 -11.40 7.85
CA THR A 74 11.19 -10.11 8.49
C THR A 74 12.22 -9.07 8.08
N GLY A 75 11.95 -8.36 6.99
CA GLY A 75 12.76 -7.27 6.49
C GLY A 75 12.39 -5.92 7.11
N PRO A 76 13.14 -4.85 6.79
CA PRO A 76 12.92 -3.50 7.33
C PRO A 76 11.50 -2.96 7.07
N GLY A 77 10.93 -3.26 5.92
CA GLY A 77 9.57 -2.89 5.53
C GLY A 77 8.51 -3.63 6.36
N GLU A 78 8.67 -4.93 6.57
CA GLU A 78 7.78 -5.68 7.46
C GLU A 78 7.83 -5.15 8.92
N GLU A 79 9.02 -4.82 9.41
CA GLU A 79 9.20 -4.21 10.74
C GLU A 79 8.52 -2.84 10.85
N ILE A 80 8.62 -2.01 9.80
CA ILE A 80 7.93 -0.72 9.72
C ILE A 80 6.42 -0.92 9.78
N ILE A 81 5.86 -1.84 8.98
CA ILE A 81 4.41 -2.12 8.98
C ILE A 81 3.98 -2.59 10.36
N CYS A 82 4.72 -3.52 10.99
CA CYS A 82 4.42 -3.96 12.35
C CYS A 82 4.38 -2.81 13.34
N TYR A 83 5.37 -1.92 13.26
CA TYR A 83 5.45 -0.77 14.14
C TYR A 83 4.25 0.16 13.94
N LEU A 84 3.91 0.53 12.70
CA LEU A 84 2.77 1.39 12.40
C LEU A 84 1.44 0.77 12.88
N MET A 85 1.26 -0.53 12.66
CA MET A 85 0.09 -1.28 13.15
C MET A 85 -0.02 -1.30 14.67
N SER A 86 1.09 -1.16 15.39
CA SER A 86 1.12 -1.11 16.86
C SER A 86 0.73 0.25 17.45
N GLN A 87 0.81 1.33 16.66
CA GLN A 87 0.57 2.72 17.12
C GLN A 87 -0.93 3.08 17.09
N THR A 88 -1.80 2.18 17.57
CA THR A 88 -3.27 2.30 17.47
C THR A 88 -3.84 3.46 18.29
N ASP A 89 -3.06 4.05 19.20
CA ASP A 89 -3.38 5.25 19.96
C ASP A 89 -3.23 6.54 19.14
N LYS A 90 -2.39 6.52 18.09
CA LYS A 90 -2.02 7.71 17.30
C LYS A 90 -2.32 7.60 15.82
N ILE A 91 -2.31 6.39 15.27
CA ILE A 91 -2.42 6.09 13.84
C ILE A 91 -3.60 5.15 13.60
N GLU A 92 -4.34 5.43 12.55
CA GLU A 92 -5.40 4.57 12.03
C GLU A 92 -5.05 4.13 10.61
N ILE A 93 -4.70 2.86 10.43
CA ILE A 93 -4.46 2.30 9.10
C ILE A 93 -5.80 2.02 8.44
N LEU A 94 -6.13 2.79 7.40
CA LEU A 94 -7.37 2.64 6.62
C LEU A 94 -7.33 1.40 5.72
N GLY A 95 -6.13 1.03 5.27
CA GLY A 95 -5.90 -0.11 4.39
C GLY A 95 -4.50 -0.11 3.80
N VAL A 96 -4.18 -1.18 3.09
CA VAL A 96 -2.89 -1.38 2.43
C VAL A 96 -3.11 -1.69 0.96
N VAL A 97 -2.40 -0.97 0.10
CA VAL A 97 -2.23 -1.34 -1.31
C VAL A 97 -1.06 -2.33 -1.38
N ALA A 98 -1.39 -3.59 -1.61
CA ALA A 98 -0.44 -4.69 -1.70
C ALA A 98 0.00 -4.89 -3.15
N VAL A 99 1.23 -4.50 -3.46
CA VAL A 99 1.81 -4.62 -4.79
C VAL A 99 2.34 -6.02 -5.01
N ALA A 100 1.89 -6.66 -6.09
CA ALA A 100 2.37 -7.98 -6.46
C ALA A 100 3.88 -7.96 -6.76
N SER A 101 4.58 -9.03 -6.38
CA SER A 101 5.99 -9.25 -6.69
C SER A 101 6.25 -10.66 -7.24
N GLN A 102 7.36 -10.82 -7.94
CA GLN A 102 7.80 -12.11 -8.51
C GLN A 102 8.63 -12.89 -7.48
N THR A 103 8.04 -13.15 -6.32
CA THR A 103 8.72 -13.86 -5.23
C THR A 103 8.06 -15.19 -4.95
N ARG A 104 8.84 -16.14 -4.40
CA ARG A 104 8.36 -17.49 -4.06
C ARG A 104 7.97 -17.55 -2.59
N VAL A 105 6.94 -16.80 -2.24
CA VAL A 105 6.38 -16.67 -0.88
C VAL A 105 4.95 -17.21 -0.83
N LYS A 106 4.39 -17.36 0.39
CA LYS A 106 2.98 -17.78 0.53
C LYS A 106 2.01 -16.68 0.15
N GLY A 107 2.44 -15.42 0.29
CA GLY A 107 1.62 -14.25 0.03
C GLY A 107 0.56 -14.02 1.11
N VAL A 108 -0.28 -13.02 0.87
CA VAL A 108 -1.34 -12.59 1.79
C VAL A 108 -2.73 -12.75 1.16
N PRO A 109 -3.77 -13.14 1.94
CA PRO A 109 -5.14 -12.97 1.49
C PRO A 109 -5.46 -11.49 1.23
N ILE A 110 -6.27 -11.22 0.20
CA ILE A 110 -6.67 -9.87 -0.18
C ILE A 110 -8.20 -9.75 -0.19
N ASP A 111 -8.70 -8.54 0.02
CA ASP A 111 -10.12 -8.23 -0.15
C ASP A 111 -10.50 -8.21 -1.63
N CYS A 112 -9.70 -7.50 -2.41
CA CYS A 112 -9.90 -7.35 -3.85
C CYS A 112 -8.58 -6.99 -4.51
N SER A 113 -8.54 -7.07 -5.84
CA SER A 113 -7.50 -6.46 -6.66
C SER A 113 -8.11 -5.43 -7.61
N ILE A 114 -7.31 -4.42 -7.96
CA ILE A 114 -7.55 -3.60 -9.15
C ILE A 114 -6.63 -4.10 -10.26
N THR A 115 -7.23 -4.59 -11.35
CA THR A 115 -6.49 -5.07 -12.53
C THR A 115 -5.92 -3.91 -13.33
N ALA A 116 -4.99 -4.20 -14.25
CA ALA A 116 -4.40 -3.19 -15.13
C ALA A 116 -5.45 -2.41 -15.96
N ASP A 117 -6.53 -3.06 -16.38
CA ASP A 117 -7.65 -2.40 -17.07
C ASP A 117 -8.62 -1.66 -16.12
N GLY A 118 -8.26 -1.54 -14.84
CA GLY A 118 -8.99 -0.77 -13.82
C GLY A 118 -10.21 -1.49 -13.23
N LYS A 119 -10.40 -2.78 -13.49
CA LYS A 119 -11.52 -3.52 -12.92
C LYS A 119 -11.23 -3.94 -11.49
N LEU A 120 -12.24 -3.85 -10.65
CA LEU A 120 -12.20 -4.45 -9.32
C LEU A 120 -12.59 -5.92 -9.46
N ILE A 121 -11.77 -6.80 -8.88
CA ILE A 121 -12.03 -8.23 -8.76
C ILE A 121 -11.90 -8.64 -7.30
N GLU A 122 -12.86 -9.37 -6.78
CA GLU A 122 -12.86 -9.79 -5.37
C GLU A 122 -12.09 -11.10 -5.19
N TYR A 123 -11.34 -11.22 -4.09
CA TYR A 123 -10.67 -12.45 -3.65
C TYR A 123 -9.73 -13.12 -4.68
N LEU A 124 -9.30 -12.40 -5.72
CA LEU A 124 -8.45 -12.92 -6.78
C LEU A 124 -7.20 -12.04 -6.93
N PRO A 125 -5.98 -12.58 -6.68
CA PRO A 125 -4.75 -11.82 -6.82
C PRO A 125 -4.43 -11.50 -8.28
N VAL A 126 -3.58 -10.51 -8.47
CA VAL A 126 -2.97 -10.14 -9.75
C VAL A 126 -1.46 -10.35 -9.70
N ASP A 127 -0.82 -10.49 -10.85
CA ASP A 127 0.63 -10.43 -10.99
C ASP A 127 1.15 -8.98 -11.07
N LYS A 128 2.46 -8.80 -11.27
CA LYS A 128 3.08 -7.46 -11.39
C LYS A 128 2.55 -6.65 -12.57
N GLU A 129 2.00 -7.30 -13.59
CA GLU A 129 1.39 -6.62 -14.74
C GLU A 129 -0.10 -6.32 -14.51
N GLY A 130 -0.63 -6.60 -13.32
CA GLY A 130 -2.03 -6.35 -12.99
C GLY A 130 -2.98 -7.36 -13.64
N ILE A 131 -2.48 -8.53 -14.04
CA ILE A 131 -3.25 -9.60 -14.68
C ILE A 131 -3.71 -10.61 -13.62
N PRO A 132 -5.00 -11.00 -13.59
CA PRO A 132 -5.50 -11.97 -12.61
C PRO A 132 -4.78 -13.33 -12.68
N VAL A 133 -4.38 -13.87 -11.53
CA VAL A 133 -3.70 -15.16 -11.44
C VAL A 133 -4.67 -16.25 -11.01
N SER A 134 -5.00 -17.16 -11.93
CA SER A 134 -5.91 -18.27 -11.66
C SER A 134 -5.24 -19.34 -10.79
N GLY A 135 -5.97 -19.88 -9.81
CA GLY A 135 -5.49 -20.96 -8.94
C GLY A 135 -4.61 -20.51 -7.77
N GLU A 136 -4.43 -19.19 -7.61
CA GLU A 136 -3.81 -18.59 -6.43
C GLU A 136 -4.87 -17.84 -5.62
N PHE A 137 -4.83 -17.98 -4.29
CA PHE A 137 -5.74 -17.29 -3.37
C PHE A 137 -5.09 -16.10 -2.68
N ASN A 138 -3.75 -16.03 -2.71
CA ASN A 138 -2.97 -15.04 -2.02
C ASN A 138 -2.18 -14.20 -3.03
N LEU A 139 -2.08 -12.90 -2.76
CA LEU A 139 -1.19 -12.03 -3.49
C LEU A 139 0.24 -12.22 -2.99
N LYS A 140 1.16 -12.50 -3.91
CA LYS A 140 2.57 -12.73 -3.60
C LYS A 140 3.34 -11.42 -3.52
N GLY A 141 4.10 -11.26 -2.45
CA GLY A 141 5.12 -10.23 -2.30
C GLY A 141 5.81 -10.36 -0.94
N ASP A 142 7.07 -9.98 -0.88
CA ASP A 142 7.88 -10.19 0.33
C ASP A 142 7.37 -9.27 1.46
N THR A 143 7.15 -7.98 1.17
CA THR A 143 6.63 -6.99 2.14
C THR A 143 5.18 -7.19 2.55
N VAL A 144 4.41 -7.97 1.80
CA VAL A 144 2.99 -8.17 2.09
C VAL A 144 2.74 -9.35 3.03
N GLU A 145 3.70 -10.25 3.26
CA GLU A 145 3.49 -11.44 4.11
C GLU A 145 3.10 -11.07 5.55
N ILE A 146 3.67 -9.98 6.07
CA ILE A 146 3.35 -9.48 7.41
C ILE A 146 1.87 -9.15 7.63
N LEU A 147 1.15 -8.79 6.58
CA LEU A 147 -0.27 -8.42 6.63
C LEU A 147 -1.16 -9.62 7.02
N SER A 148 -0.68 -10.85 6.86
CA SER A 148 -1.37 -12.06 7.34
C SER A 148 -1.59 -12.06 8.86
N ARG A 149 -0.84 -11.25 9.62
CA ARG A 149 -1.00 -11.06 11.08
C ARG A 149 -2.07 -10.03 11.44
N TYR A 150 -2.60 -9.30 10.47
CA TYR A 150 -3.54 -8.19 10.65
C TYR A 150 -4.80 -8.39 9.79
N PRO A 151 -5.61 -9.43 10.06
CA PRO A 151 -6.74 -9.83 9.21
C PRO A 151 -7.88 -8.79 9.13
N ASP A 152 -7.90 -7.84 10.07
CA ASP A 152 -8.88 -6.76 10.13
C ASP A 152 -8.53 -5.57 9.23
N VAL A 153 -7.29 -5.52 8.72
CA VAL A 153 -6.86 -4.46 7.80
C VAL A 153 -7.27 -4.82 6.39
N MET A 154 -7.88 -3.86 5.70
CA MET A 154 -8.22 -4.00 4.29
C MET A 154 -6.97 -4.08 3.42
N VAL A 155 -6.90 -5.09 2.56
CA VAL A 155 -5.79 -5.30 1.63
C VAL A 155 -6.31 -5.28 0.20
N VAL A 156 -5.88 -4.28 -0.57
CA VAL A 156 -6.19 -4.11 -2.00
C VAL A 156 -4.97 -4.47 -2.83
N GLY A 157 -5.07 -5.53 -3.63
CA GLY A 157 -4.02 -5.95 -4.55
C GLY A 157 -3.92 -5.09 -5.80
N CYS A 158 -2.71 -4.89 -6.31
CA CYS A 158 -2.48 -4.38 -7.65
C CYS A 158 -1.16 -4.88 -8.25
N GLY A 159 -0.99 -4.63 -9.56
CA GLY A 159 0.31 -4.74 -10.20
C GLY A 159 1.23 -3.58 -9.80
N ASP A 160 2.32 -3.44 -10.54
CA ASP A 160 3.42 -2.51 -10.25
C ASP A 160 3.03 -1.04 -10.56
N PRO A 161 2.89 -0.15 -9.54
CA PRO A 161 2.44 1.23 -9.69
C PRO A 161 3.27 2.04 -10.69
N GLY A 162 2.60 2.82 -11.55
CA GLY A 162 3.26 3.60 -12.59
C GLY A 162 3.66 2.79 -13.84
N LYS A 163 3.45 1.46 -13.84
CA LYS A 163 3.86 0.54 -14.91
C LYS A 163 2.64 -0.18 -15.51
N MET A 164 2.53 -1.50 -15.28
CA MET A 164 1.49 -2.39 -15.81
C MET A 164 1.28 -2.19 -17.31
N ALA A 165 2.30 -2.44 -18.14
CA ALA A 165 2.30 -2.18 -19.59
C ALA A 165 1.79 -0.76 -20.02
N GLY A 166 1.97 0.25 -19.17
CA GLY A 166 1.53 1.62 -19.41
C GLY A 166 0.06 1.89 -19.05
N PHE A 167 -0.66 0.92 -18.49
CA PHE A 167 -2.02 1.12 -18.01
C PHE A 167 -2.09 2.03 -16.78
N ASP A 168 -1.02 2.05 -15.96
CA ASP A 168 -0.92 2.90 -14.78
C ASP A 168 0.06 4.06 -14.96
N SER A 169 0.35 4.45 -16.20
CA SER A 169 1.34 5.50 -16.47
C SER A 169 0.93 6.85 -15.86
N LEU A 170 1.93 7.71 -15.61
CA LEU A 170 1.71 9.04 -15.04
C LEU A 170 0.88 9.93 -15.97
N GLU A 171 1.03 9.80 -17.29
CA GLU A 171 0.23 10.54 -18.29
C GLU A 171 -1.25 10.15 -18.25
N ARG A 172 -1.55 8.97 -17.73
CA ARG A 172 -2.91 8.48 -17.48
C ARG A 172 -3.37 8.72 -16.03
N GLY A 173 -2.64 9.55 -15.28
CA GLY A 173 -2.97 9.90 -13.90
C GLY A 173 -2.83 8.75 -12.91
N ALA A 174 -1.99 7.75 -13.18
CA ALA A 174 -1.82 6.56 -12.34
C ALA A 174 -3.18 5.94 -11.97
N THR A 175 -3.99 5.63 -12.99
CA THR A 175 -5.41 5.27 -12.82
C THR A 175 -5.63 4.03 -11.94
N VAL A 176 -4.78 3.00 -12.02
CA VAL A 176 -4.88 1.80 -11.18
C VAL A 176 -4.53 2.14 -9.74
N THR A 177 -3.39 2.81 -9.52
CA THR A 177 -2.96 3.25 -8.18
C THR A 177 -4.02 4.15 -7.52
N ARG A 178 -4.57 5.10 -8.27
CA ARG A 178 -5.66 5.98 -7.83
C ARG A 178 -6.90 5.19 -7.43
N ARG A 179 -7.30 4.19 -8.22
CA ARG A 179 -8.46 3.35 -7.89
C ARG A 179 -8.24 2.51 -6.63
N CYS A 180 -7.03 2.01 -6.39
CA CYS A 180 -6.70 1.32 -5.14
C CYS A 180 -6.88 2.24 -3.92
N LEU A 181 -6.31 3.45 -3.98
CA LEU A 181 -6.44 4.44 -2.91
C LEU A 181 -7.90 4.87 -2.73
N GLU A 182 -8.63 5.11 -3.82
CA GLU A 182 -10.04 5.47 -3.82
C GLU A 182 -10.91 4.40 -3.15
N TYR A 183 -10.66 3.12 -3.44
CA TYR A 183 -11.40 2.02 -2.82
C TYR A 183 -11.19 1.94 -1.30
N ILE A 184 -9.94 2.08 -0.84
CA ILE A 184 -9.61 2.11 0.59
C ILE A 184 -10.32 3.30 1.28
N LEU A 185 -10.32 4.48 0.66
CA LEU A 185 -11.01 5.66 1.20
C LEU A 185 -12.52 5.49 1.33
N GLN A 186 -13.14 4.74 0.42
CA GLN A 186 -14.58 4.44 0.47
C GLN A 186 -14.93 3.47 1.60
N GLY A 187 -13.93 2.91 2.29
CA GLY A 187 -14.13 1.91 3.33
C GLY A 187 -14.61 0.59 2.76
N GLY A 188 -14.18 0.28 1.51
CA GLY A 188 -14.38 -0.96 0.75
C GLY A 188 -15.34 -1.98 1.34
N GLY A 189 -16.49 -2.16 0.70
CA GLY A 189 -17.46 -3.22 0.98
C GLY A 189 -17.58 -3.56 2.47
N LYS A 190 -17.98 -2.58 3.31
CA LYS A 190 -18.15 -2.71 4.76
C LYS A 190 -18.38 -4.16 5.20
N ARG A 191 -17.37 -4.76 5.83
CA ARG A 191 -17.52 -6.01 6.56
C ARG A 191 -18.32 -5.68 7.84
N ASP A 192 -19.63 -5.92 7.79
CA ASP A 192 -20.49 -5.97 8.97
C ASP A 192 -20.19 -7.23 9.81
#